data_AF-A0A973GQ61-F1
#
_entry.id   AF-A0A973GQ61-F1
#
_cell.length_a   1.000
_cell.length_b   1.000
_cell.length_c   1.000
_cell.angle_alpha   90.00
_cell.angle_beta   90.00
_cell.angle_gamma   90.00
#
_symmetry.space_group_name_H-M   'P 1'
#
loop_
_entity.id
_entity.type
_entity.pdbx_description
1 polymer ?
#
loop_
_entity_poly.entity_id
_entity_poly.type
_entity_poly.pdbx_seq_one_letter_code
_entity_poly.pdbx_strand_id
1 'polypeptide(L)'
;MTKYLIASRHDPADCTRALDEVLARGSGILDKFVYGCKEGDHTGYAIVDVKNLSDALAMVPGFLQESACITKVDKFTPAEIKAFHAKAA
;
A
#
# COMPACT_ATOMS: atom_id res chain seq x y z
N MET A 1 2.11 1.00 -16.60
CA MET A 1 1.99 1.55 -15.23
C MET A 1 2.86 0.67 -14.32
N THR A 2 3.16 1.09 -13.09
CA THR A 2 4.00 0.36 -12.14
C THR A 2 3.17 -0.04 -10.92
N LYS A 3 3.30 -1.30 -10.50
CA LYS A 3 2.62 -1.80 -9.30
C LYS A 3 3.35 -1.39 -8.02
N TYR A 4 2.59 -0.82 -7.10
CA TYR A 4 3.06 -0.48 -5.76
C TYR A 4 2.17 -1.13 -4.71
N LEU A 5 2.81 -1.70 -3.68
CA LEU A 5 2.17 -2.02 -2.42
C LEU A 5 2.23 -0.79 -1.53
N ILE A 6 1.09 -0.40 -1.00
CA ILE A 6 0.92 0.64 0.00
C ILE A 6 0.58 -0.06 1.32
N ALA A 7 1.31 0.27 2.39
CA ALA A 7 0.96 -0.05 3.76
C ALA A 7 0.88 1.26 4.57
N SER A 8 -0.33 1.69 4.91
CA SER A 8 -0.63 2.91 5.64
C SER A 8 -0.86 2.58 7.11
N ARG A 9 0.25 2.48 7.86
CA ARG A 9 0.23 2.18 9.30
C ARG A 9 -0.12 3.42 10.11
N HIS A 10 -0.97 3.24 11.11
CA HIS A 10 -1.43 4.29 12.01
C HIS A 10 -1.61 3.77 13.44
N ASP A 11 -1.79 4.69 14.39
CA ASP A 11 -2.13 4.35 15.77
C ASP A 11 -3.61 3.95 15.88
N PRO A 12 -4.00 3.03 16.78
CA PRO A 12 -5.41 2.76 17.09
C PRO A 12 -6.29 3.99 17.26
N ALA A 13 -5.78 5.05 17.91
CA ALA A 13 -6.52 6.29 18.14
C ALA A 13 -6.83 7.05 16.84
N ASP A 14 -6.08 6.80 15.78
CA ASP A 14 -6.20 7.48 14.49
C ASP A 14 -7.06 6.69 13.47
N CYS A 15 -7.53 5.48 13.81
CA CYS A 15 -8.25 4.62 12.86
C CYS A 15 -9.47 5.29 12.23
N THR A 16 -10.33 5.91 13.03
CA THR A 16 -11.54 6.55 12.53
C THR A 16 -11.20 7.76 11.67
N ARG A 17 -10.23 8.59 12.10
CA ARG A 17 -9.72 9.72 11.30
C ARG A 17 -9.18 9.24 9.95
N ALA A 18 -8.41 8.16 9.93
CA ALA A 18 -7.86 7.59 8.71
C ALA A 18 -8.97 7.15 7.74
N LEU A 19 -9.99 6.45 8.25
CA LEU A 19 -11.14 6.01 7.46
C LEU A 19 -11.98 7.19 6.96
N ASP A 20 -12.18 8.23 7.78
CA ASP A 20 -12.92 9.44 7.39
C ASP A 20 -12.20 10.19 6.27
N GLU A 21 -10.87 10.34 6.34
CA GLU A 21 -10.09 10.96 5.26
C GLU A 21 -10.12 10.14 3.97
N VAL A 22 -10.05 8.81 4.06
CA VAL A 22 -10.18 7.94 2.89
C VAL A 22 -11.57 8.06 2.27
N LEU A 23 -12.63 8.07 3.09
CA LEU A 23 -14.01 8.21 2.63
C LEU A 23 -14.24 9.59 1.99
N ALA A 24 -13.70 10.66 2.58
CA ALA A 24 -13.80 12.03 2.06
C ALA A 24 -13.14 12.19 0.68
N ARG A 25 -12.15 11.35 0.36
CA ARG A 25 -11.52 11.29 -0.98
C ARG A 25 -12.35 10.51 -2.01
N GLY A 26 -13.44 9.87 -1.57
CA GLY A 26 -14.41 9.18 -2.42
C GLY A 26 -14.33 7.65 -2.32
N SER A 27 -15.46 6.99 -2.60
CA SER A 27 -15.59 5.53 -2.55
C SER A 27 -14.57 4.80 -3.42
N GLY A 28 -14.20 5.37 -4.57
CA GLY A 28 -13.18 4.78 -5.44
C GLY A 28 -11.77 4.73 -4.85
N ILE A 29 -11.46 5.51 -3.80
CA ILE A 29 -10.23 5.33 -3.03
C ILE A 29 -10.45 4.28 -1.95
N LEU A 30 -11.57 4.34 -1.22
CA LEU A 30 -11.95 3.37 -0.20
C LEU A 30 -11.89 1.92 -0.72
N ASP A 31 -12.44 1.68 -1.92
CA ASP A 31 -12.52 0.36 -2.56
C ASP A 31 -11.16 -0.24 -2.94
N LYS A 32 -10.10 0.56 -2.98
CA LYS A 32 -8.75 0.10 -3.31
C LYS A 32 -7.99 -0.45 -2.11
N PHE A 33 -8.44 -0.12 -0.91
CA PHE A 33 -7.78 -0.51 0.33
C PHE A 33 -8.49 -1.71 0.97
N VAL A 34 -7.70 -2.59 1.56
CA VAL A 34 -8.12 -3.61 2.50
C VAL A 34 -7.54 -3.30 3.88
N TYR A 35 -8.28 -3.57 4.94
CA TYR A 35 -7.96 -3.05 6.27
C TYR A 35 -7.73 -4.20 7.26
N GLY A 36 -6.62 -4.14 7.98
CA GLY A 36 -6.33 -5.05 9.09
C GLY A 36 -7.07 -4.69 10.38
N CYS A 37 -7.71 -3.51 10.46
CA CYS A 37 -8.13 -2.90 11.72
C CYS A 37 -9.10 -3.76 12.53
N LYS A 38 -9.93 -4.59 11.87
CA LYS A 38 -10.87 -5.51 12.53
C LYS A 38 -10.17 -6.65 13.29
N GLU A 39 -8.94 -6.97 12.90
CA GLU A 39 -8.11 -8.02 13.50
C GLU A 39 -7.01 -7.43 14.41
N GLY A 40 -7.07 -6.13 14.72
CA GLY A 40 -6.09 -5.44 15.55
C GLY A 40 -4.83 -4.96 14.83
N ASP A 41 -4.76 -5.14 13.50
CA ASP A 41 -3.69 -4.57 12.68
C ASP A 41 -4.11 -3.20 12.14
N HIS A 42 -3.58 -2.13 12.74
CA HIS A 42 -3.89 -0.73 12.42
C HIS A 42 -3.17 -0.27 11.14
N THR A 43 -3.42 -1.01 10.05
CA THR A 43 -2.80 -0.79 8.74
C THR A 43 -3.83 -0.94 7.63
N GLY A 44 -3.89 0.07 6.75
CA GLY A 44 -4.57 -0.04 5.45
C GLY A 44 -3.59 -0.51 4.37
N TYR A 45 -3.95 -1.52 3.59
CA TYR A 45 -3.15 -2.08 2.52
C TYR A 45 -3.78 -1.86 1.16
N ALA A 46 -2.98 -1.57 0.14
CA ALA A 46 -3.46 -1.54 -1.24
C ALA A 46 -2.35 -1.98 -2.21
N ILE A 47 -2.72 -2.70 -3.28
CA ILE A 47 -1.83 -2.87 -4.44
C ILE A 47 -2.43 -2.06 -5.58
N VAL A 48 -1.70 -1.05 -6.04
CA VAL A 48 -2.17 -0.09 -7.06
C VAL A 48 -1.24 -0.07 -8.26
N ASP A 49 -1.79 0.19 -9.44
CA ASP A 49 -1.03 0.35 -10.67
C ASP A 49 -1.04 1.83 -11.09
N VAL A 50 0.06 2.53 -10.84
CA VAL A 50 0.17 4.00 -11.01
C VAL A 50 1.47 4.37 -11.71
N LYS A 51 1.67 5.64 -12.09
CA LYS A 51 2.84 6.02 -12.91
C LYS A 51 4.12 6.03 -12.09
N ASN A 52 4.05 6.47 -10.84
CA ASN A 52 5.21 6.70 -9.98
C ASN A 52 4.84 6.56 -8.49
N LEU A 53 5.85 6.61 -7.61
CA LEU A 53 5.67 6.49 -6.16
C LEU A 53 4.84 7.64 -5.56
N SER A 54 4.99 8.87 -6.08
CA SER A 54 4.23 10.03 -5.60
C SER A 54 2.73 9.87 -5.85
N ASP A 55 2.34 9.29 -6.99
CA ASP A 55 0.94 8.98 -7.30
C ASP A 55 0.38 7.94 -6.32
N ALA A 56 1.17 6.95 -5.90
CA ALA A 56 0.77 5.98 -4.87
C ALA A 56 0.64 6.64 -3.49
N LEU A 57 1.60 7.49 -3.12
CA LEU A 57 1.60 8.22 -1.84
C LEU A 57 0.41 9.17 -1.71
N ALA A 58 0.03 9.83 -2.80
CA ALA A 58 -1.13 10.72 -2.84
C ALA A 58 -2.45 10.02 -2.48
N MET A 59 -2.52 8.68 -2.55
CA MET A 59 -3.70 7.91 -2.16
C MET A 59 -3.83 7.74 -0.63
N VAL A 60 -2.75 7.96 0.11
CA VAL A 60 -2.69 7.83 1.58
C VAL A 60 -3.17 9.12 2.25
N PRO A 61 -3.97 9.05 3.34
CA PRO A 61 -4.30 10.18 4.21
C PRO A 61 -3.09 11.05 4.54
N GLY A 62 -3.26 12.38 4.56
CA GLY A 62 -2.11 13.30 4.55
C GLY A 62 -1.19 13.10 5.76
N PHE A 63 -1.80 12.94 6.94
CA PHE A 63 -1.09 12.70 8.20
C PHE A 63 -0.42 11.32 8.30
N LEU A 64 -0.73 10.40 7.37
CA LEU A 64 -0.14 9.05 7.32
C LEU A 64 0.91 8.91 6.22
N GLN A 65 1.15 9.94 5.42
CA GLN A 65 2.12 9.85 4.31
C GLN A 65 3.54 9.63 4.83
N GLU A 66 3.91 10.25 5.96
CA GLU A 66 5.24 10.09 6.56
C GLU A 66 5.46 8.70 7.15
N SER A 67 4.41 8.04 7.66
CA SER A 67 4.47 6.70 8.25
C SER A 67 4.17 5.58 7.25
N ALA A 68 3.72 5.91 6.03
CA ALA A 68 3.35 4.93 5.03
C ALA A 68 4.58 4.27 4.41
N CYS A 69 4.54 2.95 4.30
CA CYS A 69 5.50 2.19 3.52
C CYS A 69 4.95 1.96 2.12
N ILE A 70 5.66 2.47 1.10
CA ILE A 70 5.31 2.27 -0.31
C ILE A 70 6.47 1.55 -0.99
N THR A 71 6.18 0.40 -1.59
CA THR A 71 7.20 -0.45 -2.21
C THR A 71 6.75 -0.86 -3.60
N LYS A 72 7.65 -0.73 -4.58
CA LYS A 72 7.42 -1.29 -5.92
C LYS A 72 7.39 -2.81 -5.82
N VAL A 73 6.34 -3.44 -6.35
CA VAL A 73 6.15 -4.89 -6.29
C VAL A 73 5.92 -5.46 -7.68
N ASP A 74 6.32 -6.71 -7.89
CA ASP A 74 6.08 -7.43 -9.14
C ASP A 74 5.95 -8.94 -8.89
N LYS A 75 5.52 -9.68 -9.92
CA LYS A 75 5.53 -11.14 -9.93
C LYS A 75 6.84 -11.63 -10.55
N PHE A 76 7.37 -12.72 -10.00
CA PHE A 76 8.50 -13.39 -10.61
C PHE A 76 8.06 -14.48 -11.59
N THR A 77 8.82 -14.65 -12.66
CA THR A 77 8.73 -15.80 -13.57
C THR A 77 9.62 -16.95 -13.09
N PRO A 78 9.31 -18.21 -13.45
CA PRO A 78 10.19 -19.34 -13.14
C PRO A 78 11.62 -19.19 -13.67
N ALA A 79 11.80 -18.49 -14.80
CA ALA A 79 13.11 -18.24 -15.40
C ALA A 79 13.96 -17.27 -14.54
N GLU A 80 13.35 -16.18 -14.05
CA GLU A 80 14.02 -15.24 -13.14
C GLU A 80 14.45 -15.94 -11.84
N ILE A 81 13.59 -16.77 -11.27
CA ILE A 81 13.90 -17.54 -10.05
C ILE A 81 15.12 -18.44 -10.29
N LYS A 82 15.14 -19.20 -11.40
CA LYS A 82 16.30 -20.04 -11.77
C LYS A 82 17.58 -19.21 -11.92
N ALA A 83 17.49 -18.02 -12.53
CA ALA A 83 18.63 -17.13 -12.71
C ALA A 83 19.17 -16.57 -11.38
N PHE A 84 18.30 -16.30 -10.39
CA PHE A 84 18.73 -15.83 -9.07
C PHE A 84 19.54 -16.89 -8.31
N HIS A 85 19.13 -18.16 -8.35
CA HIS A 85 19.90 -19.24 -7.74
C HIS A 85 21.28 -19.42 -8.39
N ALA A 86 21.37 -19.27 -9.71
CA ALA A 86 22.65 -19.40 -10.43
C ALA A 86 23.65 -18.27 -10.15
N LYS A 87 23.18 -17.07 -9.77
CA LYS A 87 24.03 -15.94 -9.38
C LYS A 87 24.49 -15.96 -7.92
N ALA A 88 23.84 -16.78 -7.09
CA ALA A 88 24.13 -16.89 -5.66
C ALA A 88 25.13 -18.02 -5.33
N ALA A 89 25.54 -18.80 -6.33
CA ALA A 89 26.55 -19.86 -6.26
C ALA A 89 27.89 -19.37 -6.79
#